data_AF-A0A388LMA6-F1
#
_entry.id   AF-A0A388LMA6-F1
#
_cell.length_a   1.000
_cell.length_b   1.000
_cell.length_c   1.000
_cell.angle_alpha   90.00
_cell.angle_beta   90.00
_cell.angle_gamma   90.00
#
_symmetry.space_group_name_H-M   'P 1'
#
loop_
_entity.id
_entity.type
_entity.pdbx_description
1 polymer ?
#
loop_
_entity_poly.entity_id
_entity_poly.type
_entity_poly.pdbx_seq_one_letter_code
_entity_poly.pdbx_strand_id
1 'polypeptide(L)'
;MAACIRDGGAAGPNRNDSNGILLAPQQGSSASTSNAIVPYQGPQSRSYNGNSEGYSGYGGSYNSGGSHNNRQRYARQWNGGYMDRERGRDEKIDRLYGLLSDQVEEREQRKREAAKLELLEEEKKKLQAEEEKKVQAIKEREQQEARLGRIVRTSVKAVCESALGRKVDIPEDEDGEVTKLRKELEDLRAKSSVETSASRLEALRKEKEALLRMRNQEGEEERLLKEIAELRSRKELGPVTEGKQDEIMALQLQVKKLSAFRTALEQKNAEVSALKSENSHLKKEFSDLREDFILLRSKRSAGAVTESSPPEEPAKGKPRAESSTMAMYTPKDMEDLWKAYKDALAGKEIAVKEAEMCKERMARMGASRIRLSSRRASVRKTTPRNLRTSFQGVEVMSDDEGKDSDKDKEKGKTRDIVDVTHDLEVAKMAGFREIRLKELRQAKKVDMEAACEDEGITYIKLDQARDDVAEIRASRDYAAWLKEKESRDEEDRDQQYTTSNEDVGDE
;
A
#
# COMPACT_ATOMS: atom_id res chain seq x y z
N MET A 1 48.06 16.29 32.03
CA MET A 1 48.07 17.73 32.32
C MET A 1 46.75 18.30 31.84
N ALA A 2 46.02 18.99 32.73
CA ALA A 2 44.80 19.78 32.52
C ALA A 2 43.56 19.04 31.97
N ALA A 3 42.33 19.23 32.46
CA ALA A 3 41.80 19.97 33.61
C ALA A 3 40.41 19.39 33.95
N CYS A 4 40.09 19.36 35.25
CA CYS A 4 38.76 19.08 35.76
C CYS A 4 37.84 20.29 35.53
N ILE A 5 36.61 20.06 35.05
CA ILE A 5 35.47 20.92 35.35
C ILE A 5 34.38 20.02 35.91
N ARG A 6 33.94 20.38 37.11
CA ARG A 6 32.97 19.67 37.95
C ARG A 6 31.95 20.72 38.38
N ASP A 7 30.77 20.66 37.79
CA ASP A 7 29.50 21.20 38.29
C ASP A 7 28.48 20.08 38.01
N GLY A 8 27.71 19.51 38.92
CA GLY A 8 27.14 20.06 40.15
C GLY A 8 25.67 20.37 39.91
N GLY A 9 24.75 19.46 40.24
CA GLY A 9 23.33 19.81 40.35
C GLY A 9 22.33 18.71 39.99
N ALA A 10 21.91 17.95 40.99
CA ALA A 10 20.74 17.08 40.92
C ALA A 10 19.44 17.88 41.05
N ALA A 11 18.44 17.58 40.21
CA ALA A 11 17.02 17.66 40.56
C ALA A 11 16.21 16.79 39.58
N GLY A 12 15.43 15.87 40.15
CA GLY A 12 14.52 14.97 39.43
C GLY A 12 13.23 15.65 38.94
N PRO A 13 12.23 14.84 38.56
CA PRO A 13 11.40 15.06 37.38
C PRO A 13 10.14 15.87 37.69
N ASN A 14 9.62 16.59 36.70
CA ASN A 14 8.22 16.96 36.71
C ASN A 14 7.53 16.73 35.37
N ARG A 15 6.42 16.01 35.48
CA ARG A 15 5.43 15.71 34.47
C ARG A 15 4.58 16.95 34.16
N ASN A 16 4.03 16.91 32.96
CA ASN A 16 2.76 17.46 32.54
C ASN A 16 2.60 18.98 32.34
N ASP A 17 1.86 19.23 31.25
CA ASP A 17 1.06 20.40 30.92
C ASP A 17 1.77 21.63 30.38
N SER A 18 1.69 21.80 29.06
CA SER A 18 1.30 23.10 28.50
C SER A 18 0.92 23.00 27.02
N ASN A 19 -0.35 23.30 26.77
CA ASN A 19 -0.90 23.77 25.51
C ASN A 19 0.03 24.76 24.80
N GLY A 20 0.47 24.42 23.59
CA GLY A 20 1.17 25.33 22.68
C GLY A 20 0.21 25.92 21.66
N ILE A 21 -0.48 27.00 22.04
CA ILE A 21 -1.18 27.91 21.14
C ILE A 21 -0.13 28.59 20.27
N LEU A 22 -0.14 28.35 18.96
CA LEU A 22 0.69 29.11 18.03
C LEU A 22 0.00 30.42 17.64
N LEU A 23 0.79 31.48 17.75
CA LEU A 23 0.48 32.88 17.42
C LEU A 23 0.06 33.05 15.96
N ALA A 24 -0.98 33.86 15.76
CA ALA A 24 -1.31 34.47 14.48
C ALA A 24 -0.41 35.71 14.22
N PRO A 25 -0.01 35.98 12.96
CA PRO A 25 0.57 37.27 12.59
C PRO A 25 -0.50 38.35 12.38
N GLN A 26 -0.24 39.52 12.96
CA GLN A 26 -1.03 40.74 12.89
C GLN A 26 -0.89 41.44 11.51
N GLN A 27 -2.07 41.67 10.91
CA GLN A 27 -2.53 42.77 10.04
C GLN A 27 -1.53 43.75 9.39
N GLY A 28 -1.66 43.86 8.06
CA GLY A 28 -1.34 45.04 7.27
C GLY A 28 -2.40 45.25 6.18
N SER A 29 -3.16 46.33 6.31
CA SER A 29 -4.41 46.70 5.63
C SER A 29 -4.31 47.01 4.14
N SER A 30 -5.32 46.65 3.33
CA SER A 30 -6.17 47.60 2.55
C SER A 30 -7.16 46.93 1.57
N ALA A 31 -8.35 47.54 1.46
CA ALA A 31 -9.42 47.41 0.44
C ALA A 31 -10.20 46.07 0.37
N SER A 32 -11.41 45.98 0.96
CA SER A 32 -12.69 46.44 0.40
C SER A 32 -13.17 45.65 -0.83
N THR A 33 -14.04 44.65 -0.62
CA THR A 33 -15.44 44.64 -1.10
C THR A 33 -16.18 43.43 -0.53
N SER A 34 -17.39 43.69 -0.03
CA SER A 34 -18.37 42.77 0.53
C SER A 34 -18.71 41.59 -0.38
N ASN A 35 -18.86 40.39 0.22
CA ASN A 35 -19.84 39.37 -0.15
C ASN A 35 -20.00 38.38 1.02
N ALA A 36 -20.90 38.71 1.94
CA ALA A 36 -21.33 37.83 3.02
C ALA A 36 -22.18 36.68 2.42
N ILE A 37 -21.58 35.51 2.25
CA ILE A 37 -22.31 34.28 1.97
C ILE A 37 -22.72 33.69 3.33
N VAL A 38 -23.98 33.92 3.68
CA VAL A 38 -24.66 33.27 4.80
C VAL A 38 -24.71 31.76 4.51
N PRO A 39 -24.22 30.87 5.39
CA PRO A 39 -24.41 29.44 5.20
C PRO A 39 -25.90 29.12 5.34
N TYR A 40 -26.50 28.66 4.25
CA TYR A 40 -27.87 28.18 4.20
C TYR A 40 -28.00 26.92 5.05
N GLN A 41 -28.70 27.04 6.18
CA GLN A 41 -29.05 25.94 7.06
C GLN A 41 -30.28 25.23 6.49
N GLY A 42 -30.06 24.07 5.85
CA GLY A 42 -31.14 23.24 5.30
C GLY A 42 -32.07 22.68 6.39
N PRO A 43 -33.35 22.41 6.08
CA PRO A 43 -34.36 22.05 7.06
C PRO A 43 -34.06 20.68 7.71
N GLN A 44 -33.90 20.71 9.03
CA GLN A 44 -33.90 19.55 9.91
C GLN A 44 -35.23 18.81 9.78
N SER A 45 -35.19 17.61 9.20
CA SER A 45 -36.26 16.64 9.31
C SER A 45 -36.40 16.19 10.76
N ARG A 46 -37.50 16.61 11.38
CA ARG A 46 -38.06 16.00 12.60
C ARG A 46 -38.32 14.51 12.37
N SER A 47 -37.69 13.66 13.17
CA SER A 47 -38.20 12.37 13.62
C SER A 47 -37.47 12.10 14.95
N TYR A 48 -38.04 12.50 16.09
CA TYR A 48 -38.94 11.71 16.94
C TYR A 48 -38.41 10.30 17.27
N ASN A 49 -38.38 10.04 18.59
CA ASN A 49 -37.87 8.88 19.32
C ASN A 49 -36.35 8.86 19.52
N GLY A 50 -35.80 8.90 20.73
CA GLY A 50 -36.42 8.79 22.05
C GLY A 50 -35.39 8.21 23.02
N ASN A 51 -35.27 8.89 24.16
CA ASN A 51 -34.83 8.36 25.45
C ASN A 51 -33.35 8.04 25.71
N SER A 52 -32.81 8.97 26.51
CA SER A 52 -32.21 8.71 27.83
C SER A 52 -30.70 8.65 27.90
N GLU A 53 -30.09 9.84 27.85
CA GLU A 53 -28.98 10.15 28.75
C GLU A 53 -29.42 9.97 30.21
N GLY A 54 -28.53 9.38 31.00
CA GLY A 54 -28.70 9.17 32.43
C GLY A 54 -27.34 9.09 33.11
N TYR A 55 -26.74 10.26 33.32
CA TYR A 55 -25.68 10.49 34.30
C TYR A 55 -26.20 10.24 35.73
N SER A 56 -25.29 9.86 36.64
CA SER A 56 -25.43 9.55 38.08
C SER A 56 -25.45 8.04 38.35
N GLY A 57 -24.67 7.47 39.26
CA GLY A 57 -23.99 8.02 40.42
C GLY A 57 -24.05 6.98 41.52
N TYR A 58 -23.04 6.95 42.40
CA TYR A 58 -23.07 6.43 43.76
C TYR A 58 -23.54 4.99 44.05
N GLY A 59 -22.73 4.32 44.88
CA GLY A 59 -23.28 3.51 45.97
C GLY A 59 -22.92 2.03 45.91
N GLY A 60 -21.91 1.66 46.69
CA GLY A 60 -21.80 0.27 47.15
C GLY A 60 -22.98 -0.10 48.05
N SER A 61 -23.30 -1.39 48.14
CA SER A 61 -23.90 -1.96 49.36
C SER A 61 -23.79 -3.48 49.38
N TYR A 62 -22.95 -3.93 50.29
CA TYR A 62 -23.09 -5.02 51.26
C TYR A 62 -24.38 -5.88 51.21
N ASN A 63 -24.15 -7.19 51.32
CA ASN A 63 -24.85 -8.22 52.12
C ASN A 63 -26.27 -7.97 52.65
N SER A 64 -27.01 -9.09 52.69
CA SER A 64 -28.20 -9.42 53.50
C SER A 64 -29.46 -9.54 52.64
N GLY A 65 -30.23 -10.62 52.66
CA GLY A 65 -30.27 -11.75 53.56
C GLY A 65 -31.66 -12.39 53.46
N GLY A 66 -31.72 -13.70 53.71
CA GLY A 66 -32.96 -14.43 53.96
C GLY A 66 -33.70 -14.97 52.73
N SER A 67 -34.50 -16.02 52.82
CA SER A 67 -34.56 -17.13 53.77
C SER A 67 -35.69 -18.04 53.27
N HIS A 68 -35.49 -19.35 53.37
CA HIS A 68 -36.53 -20.38 53.54
C HIS A 68 -37.48 -20.62 52.35
N ASN A 69 -37.22 -21.72 51.60
CA ASN A 69 -38.18 -22.83 51.64
C ASN A 69 -37.56 -24.19 51.32
N ASN A 70 -37.77 -25.05 52.30
CA ASN A 70 -37.75 -26.50 52.37
C ASN A 70 -37.97 -27.32 51.09
N ARG A 71 -37.27 -28.48 51.11
CA ARG A 71 -37.58 -29.82 50.57
C ARG A 71 -36.95 -30.24 49.23
N GLN A 72 -36.34 -31.43 49.34
CA GLN A 72 -35.85 -32.34 48.30
C GLN A 72 -34.47 -32.04 47.72
N ARG A 73 -33.48 -32.45 48.51
CA ARG A 73 -32.13 -32.82 48.06
C ARG A 73 -32.22 -33.98 47.09
N TYR A 74 -32.40 -33.69 45.81
CA TYR A 74 -31.69 -34.40 44.76
C TYR A 74 -30.42 -33.61 44.50
N ALA A 75 -29.27 -34.25 44.65
CA ALA A 75 -28.00 -33.70 44.21
C ALA A 75 -28.10 -33.48 42.70
N ARG A 76 -28.48 -32.26 42.28
CA ARG A 76 -28.39 -31.83 40.88
C ARG A 76 -26.90 -31.91 40.53
N GLN A 77 -26.56 -32.94 39.77
CA GLN A 77 -25.27 -33.06 39.12
C GLN A 77 -25.05 -31.80 38.27
N TRP A 78 -24.13 -30.94 38.73
CA TRP A 78 -23.58 -29.82 37.97
C TRP A 78 -22.62 -30.31 36.86
N ASN A 79 -22.87 -31.49 36.29
CA ASN A 79 -22.05 -32.06 35.23
C ASN A 79 -22.81 -31.98 33.91
N GLY A 80 -22.32 -31.13 32.99
CA GLY A 80 -22.48 -31.39 31.57
C GLY A 80 -23.36 -30.45 30.75
N GLY A 81 -23.60 -29.21 31.18
CA GLY A 81 -24.41 -28.25 30.39
C GLY A 81 -23.77 -26.88 30.11
N TYR A 82 -22.56 -26.62 30.60
CA TYR A 82 -21.95 -25.28 30.48
C TYR A 82 -21.10 -25.09 29.21
N MET A 83 -20.54 -26.16 28.64
CA MET A 83 -19.67 -26.06 27.46
C MET A 83 -20.45 -25.68 26.18
N ASP A 84 -21.68 -26.18 26.03
CA ASP A 84 -22.52 -25.89 24.85
C ASP A 84 -23.02 -24.42 24.85
N ARG A 85 -23.13 -23.82 26.04
CA ARG A 85 -23.51 -22.42 26.22
C ARG A 85 -22.34 -21.44 26.05
N GLU A 86 -21.10 -21.93 26.14
CA GLU A 86 -19.90 -21.15 25.78
C GLU A 86 -19.69 -21.16 24.27
N ARG A 87 -19.85 -22.32 23.61
CA ARG A 87 -19.75 -22.40 22.14
C ARG A 87 -20.73 -21.49 21.40
N GLY A 88 -21.99 -21.46 21.86
CA GLY A 88 -22.99 -20.53 21.31
C GLY A 88 -22.76 -19.05 21.67
N ARG A 89 -21.97 -18.76 22.71
CA ARG A 89 -21.53 -17.39 23.03
C ARG A 89 -20.38 -16.96 22.11
N ASP A 90 -19.43 -17.84 21.85
CA ASP A 90 -18.29 -17.56 20.97
C ASP A 90 -18.76 -17.31 19.53
N GLU A 91 -19.66 -18.14 18.98
CA GLU A 91 -20.24 -17.91 17.65
C GLU A 91 -21.03 -16.59 17.56
N LYS A 92 -21.64 -16.16 18.67
CA LYS A 92 -22.36 -14.88 18.73
C LYS A 92 -21.39 -13.69 18.79
N ILE A 93 -20.28 -13.87 19.50
CA ILE A 93 -19.21 -12.88 19.59
C ILE A 93 -18.52 -12.72 18.23
N ASP A 94 -18.19 -13.82 17.55
CA ASP A 94 -17.59 -13.79 16.21
C ASP A 94 -18.50 -13.12 15.18
N ARG A 95 -19.82 -13.39 15.23
CA ARG A 95 -20.79 -12.67 14.38
C ARG A 95 -20.86 -11.17 14.68
N LEU A 96 -20.76 -10.80 15.96
CA LEU A 96 -20.73 -9.39 16.35
C LEU A 96 -19.44 -8.70 15.87
N TYR A 97 -18.29 -9.36 15.99
CA TYR A 97 -17.02 -8.84 15.47
C TYR A 97 -17.01 -8.75 13.94
N GLY A 98 -17.59 -9.74 13.24
CA GLY A 98 -17.77 -9.68 11.79
C GLY A 98 -18.60 -8.46 11.36
N LEU A 99 -19.75 -8.23 12.00
CA LEU A 99 -20.60 -7.06 11.73
C LEU A 99 -19.90 -5.73 12.02
N LEU A 100 -19.11 -5.64 13.10
CA LEU A 100 -18.32 -4.43 13.40
C LEU A 100 -17.20 -4.22 12.36
N SER A 101 -16.54 -5.30 11.94
CA SER A 101 -15.50 -5.27 10.90
C SER A 101 -16.07 -4.80 9.57
N ASP A 102 -17.20 -5.38 9.14
CA ASP A 102 -17.90 -4.97 7.92
C ASP A 102 -18.31 -3.49 7.99
N GLN A 103 -18.77 -3.01 9.14
CA GLN A 103 -19.15 -1.60 9.32
C GLN A 103 -17.95 -0.65 9.27
N VAL A 104 -16.79 -1.06 9.79
CA VAL A 104 -15.54 -0.28 9.70
C VAL A 104 -15.04 -0.26 8.26
N GLU A 105 -15.05 -1.40 7.58
CA GLU A 105 -14.64 -1.53 6.18
C GLU A 105 -15.55 -0.69 5.27
N GLU A 106 -16.88 -0.72 5.49
CA GLU A 106 -17.84 0.10 4.74
C GLU A 106 -17.61 1.61 4.98
N ARG A 107 -17.31 2.04 6.21
CA ARG A 107 -16.95 3.43 6.50
C ARG A 107 -15.65 3.84 5.82
N GLU A 108 -14.67 2.96 5.81
CA GLU A 108 -13.39 3.25 5.15
C GLU A 108 -13.56 3.29 3.64
N GLN A 109 -14.38 2.41 3.06
CA GLN A 109 -14.71 2.44 1.65
C GLN A 109 -15.43 3.73 1.25
N ARG A 110 -16.41 4.19 2.04
CA ARG A 110 -17.05 5.50 1.85
C ARG A 110 -16.03 6.65 1.88
N LYS A 111 -15.04 6.60 2.78
CA LYS A 111 -13.96 7.62 2.82
C LYS A 111 -13.08 7.57 1.56
N ARG A 112 -12.75 6.37 1.07
CA ARG A 112 -11.95 6.20 -0.16
C ARG A 112 -12.70 6.65 -1.40
N GLU A 113 -14.00 6.36 -1.48
CA GLU A 113 -14.86 6.80 -2.58
C GLU A 113 -15.07 8.32 -2.54
N ALA A 114 -15.26 8.92 -1.36
CA ALA A 114 -15.34 10.36 -1.20
C ALA A 114 -14.04 11.06 -1.63
N ALA A 115 -12.88 10.57 -1.20
CA ALA A 115 -11.59 11.14 -1.59
C ALA A 115 -11.32 11.02 -3.10
N LYS A 116 -11.73 9.91 -3.73
CA LYS A 116 -11.65 9.76 -5.20
C LYS A 116 -12.58 10.74 -5.92
N LEU A 117 -13.77 10.97 -5.38
CA LEU A 117 -14.73 11.90 -5.96
C LEU A 117 -14.25 13.35 -5.84
N GLU A 118 -13.64 13.72 -4.71
CA GLU A 118 -13.01 15.02 -4.50
C GLU A 118 -11.86 15.27 -5.48
N LEU A 119 -11.00 14.28 -5.71
CA LEU A 119 -9.91 14.37 -6.70
C LEU A 119 -10.46 14.60 -8.12
N LEU A 120 -11.52 13.87 -8.51
CA LEU A 120 -12.16 14.06 -9.81
C LEU A 120 -12.86 15.43 -9.93
N GLU A 121 -13.39 15.99 -8.85
CA GLU A 121 -13.94 17.34 -8.84
C GLU A 121 -12.85 18.41 -8.99
N GLU A 122 -11.70 18.25 -8.32
CA GLU A 122 -10.55 19.14 -8.49
C GLU A 122 -9.97 19.10 -9.90
N GLU A 123 -9.86 17.91 -10.50
CA GLU A 123 -9.40 17.73 -11.87
C GLU A 123 -10.36 18.39 -12.88
N LYS A 124 -11.68 18.21 -12.68
CA LYS A 124 -12.69 18.91 -13.50
C LYS A 124 -12.59 20.42 -13.37
N LYS A 125 -12.38 20.95 -12.16
CA LYS A 125 -12.19 22.39 -11.95
C LYS A 125 -10.93 22.90 -12.64
N LYS A 126 -9.82 22.14 -12.63
CA LYS A 126 -8.60 22.50 -13.35
C LYS A 126 -8.82 22.54 -14.86
N LEU A 127 -9.49 21.53 -15.42
CA LEU A 127 -9.81 21.49 -16.85
C LEU A 127 -10.75 22.64 -17.26
N GLN A 128 -11.74 22.96 -16.43
CA GLN A 128 -12.64 24.08 -16.68
C GLN A 128 -11.89 25.43 -16.66
N ALA A 129 -10.99 25.64 -15.69
CA ALA A 129 -10.18 26.86 -15.64
C ALA A 129 -9.23 26.98 -16.85
N GLU A 130 -8.69 25.85 -17.34
CA GLU A 130 -7.88 25.83 -18.55
C GLU A 130 -8.70 26.15 -19.81
N GLU A 131 -9.92 25.61 -19.91
CA GLU A 131 -10.85 25.89 -21.02
C GLU A 131 -11.28 27.37 -21.03
N GLU A 132 -11.63 27.94 -19.89
CA GLU A 132 -11.98 29.36 -19.75
C GLU A 132 -10.80 30.26 -20.17
N LYS A 133 -9.57 29.90 -19.81
CA LYS A 133 -8.36 30.61 -20.24
C LYS A 133 -8.18 30.57 -21.76
N LYS A 134 -8.45 29.43 -22.41
CA LYS A 134 -8.39 29.31 -23.88
C LYS A 134 -9.47 30.16 -24.56
N VAL A 135 -10.69 30.15 -24.05
CA VAL A 135 -11.78 30.98 -24.57
C VAL A 135 -11.45 32.47 -24.43
N GLN A 136 -10.85 32.88 -23.32
CA GLN A 136 -10.44 34.27 -23.13
C GLN A 136 -9.34 34.69 -24.11
N ALA A 137 -8.32 33.85 -24.34
CA ALA A 137 -7.28 34.13 -25.32
C ALA A 137 -7.84 34.26 -26.75
N ILE A 138 -8.84 33.45 -27.12
CA ILE A 138 -9.51 33.53 -28.43
C ILE A 138 -10.29 34.86 -28.55
N LYS A 139 -11.03 35.26 -27.51
CA LYS A 139 -11.76 36.53 -27.50
C LYS A 139 -10.81 37.73 -27.62
N GLU A 140 -9.67 37.70 -26.94
CA GLU A 140 -8.67 38.76 -27.04
C GLU A 140 -8.08 38.85 -28.44
N ARG A 141 -7.78 37.71 -29.07
CA ARG A 141 -7.33 37.66 -30.47
C ARG A 141 -8.38 38.22 -31.43
N GLU A 142 -9.64 37.80 -31.29
CA GLU A 142 -10.74 38.30 -32.13
C GLU A 142 -10.93 39.82 -31.95
N GLN A 143 -10.81 40.34 -30.73
CA GLN A 143 -10.85 41.78 -30.47
C GLN A 143 -9.70 42.52 -31.14
N GLN A 144 -8.49 41.96 -31.16
CA GLN A 144 -7.34 42.55 -31.87
C GLN A 144 -7.58 42.57 -33.38
N GLU A 145 -8.07 41.47 -33.95
CA GLU A 145 -8.43 41.38 -35.37
C GLU A 145 -9.52 42.38 -35.74
N ALA A 146 -10.55 42.56 -34.91
CA ALA A 146 -11.59 43.56 -35.11
C ALA A 146 -11.06 45.00 -35.02
N ARG A 147 -10.11 45.28 -34.11
CA ARG A 147 -9.45 46.58 -33.99
C ARG A 147 -8.62 46.89 -35.24
N LEU A 148 -7.79 45.94 -35.69
CA LEU A 148 -7.01 46.08 -36.93
C LEU A 148 -7.91 46.26 -38.15
N GLY A 149 -8.98 45.48 -38.26
CA GLY A 149 -9.95 45.61 -39.34
C GLY A 149 -10.61 46.99 -39.40
N ARG A 150 -10.90 47.62 -38.26
CA ARG A 150 -11.39 49.01 -38.24
C ARG A 150 -10.36 50.00 -38.76
N ILE A 151 -9.12 49.91 -38.29
CA ILE A 151 -8.02 50.80 -38.70
C ILE A 151 -7.79 50.70 -40.20
N VAL A 152 -7.69 49.47 -40.74
CA VAL A 152 -7.48 49.23 -42.17
C VAL A 152 -8.65 49.75 -43.00
N ARG A 153 -9.91 49.54 -42.58
CA ARG A 153 -11.06 50.11 -43.30
C ARG A 153 -11.05 51.63 -43.31
N THR A 154 -10.73 52.26 -42.17
CA THR A 154 -10.63 53.73 -42.11
C THR A 154 -9.49 54.27 -42.95
N SER A 155 -8.32 53.60 -42.97
CA SER A 155 -7.18 54.04 -43.76
C SER A 155 -7.44 53.87 -45.26
N VAL A 156 -8.01 52.73 -45.68
CA VAL A 156 -8.37 52.50 -47.09
C VAL A 156 -9.42 53.50 -47.55
N LYS A 157 -10.44 53.76 -46.72
CA LYS A 157 -11.47 54.78 -47.04
C LYS A 157 -10.83 56.15 -47.25
N ALA A 158 -9.97 56.60 -46.34
CA ALA A 158 -9.30 57.90 -46.47
C ALA A 158 -8.41 57.99 -47.72
N VAL A 159 -7.68 56.92 -48.05
CA VAL A 159 -6.85 56.86 -49.26
C VAL A 159 -7.70 56.89 -50.52
N CYS A 160 -8.82 56.15 -50.57
CA CYS A 160 -9.73 56.15 -51.72
C CYS A 160 -10.45 57.49 -51.89
N GLU A 161 -10.92 58.12 -50.81
CA GLU A 161 -11.53 59.46 -50.86
C GLU A 161 -10.53 60.51 -51.36
N SER A 162 -9.29 60.46 -50.88
CA SER A 162 -8.20 61.33 -51.34
C SER A 162 -7.88 61.13 -52.84
N ALA A 163 -7.83 59.88 -53.32
CA ALA A 163 -7.54 59.56 -54.71
C ALA A 163 -8.67 59.94 -55.68
N LEU A 164 -9.93 59.87 -55.24
CA LEU A 164 -11.10 60.22 -56.06
C LEU A 164 -11.34 61.73 -56.19
N GLY A 165 -10.51 62.57 -55.54
CA GLY A 165 -10.64 64.03 -55.62
C GLY A 165 -11.96 64.56 -55.06
N ARG A 166 -12.76 63.72 -54.37
CA ARG A 166 -13.82 64.21 -53.50
C ARG A 166 -13.11 64.95 -52.39
N LYS A 167 -13.22 66.28 -52.42
CA LYS A 167 -12.84 67.12 -51.30
C LYS A 167 -13.56 66.52 -50.09
N VAL A 168 -12.82 65.93 -49.17
CA VAL A 168 -13.34 65.61 -47.85
C VAL A 168 -13.88 66.95 -47.37
N ASP A 169 -15.20 67.07 -47.25
CA ASP A 169 -15.84 68.26 -46.68
C ASP A 169 -15.32 68.34 -45.24
N ILE A 170 -14.23 69.09 -45.08
CA ILE A 170 -13.76 69.56 -43.79
C ILE A 170 -14.84 70.58 -43.39
N PRO A 171 -15.67 70.29 -42.38
CA PRO A 171 -16.74 71.20 -41.99
C PRO A 171 -16.15 72.59 -41.72
N GLU A 172 -16.65 73.57 -42.46
CA GLU A 172 -16.21 74.98 -42.50
C GLU A 172 -16.59 75.77 -41.23
N ASP A 173 -16.74 75.10 -40.09
CA ASP A 173 -16.94 75.69 -38.76
C ASP A 173 -15.57 76.04 -38.11
N GLU A 174 -14.56 76.28 -38.95
CA GLU A 174 -13.15 76.29 -38.56
C GLU A 174 -12.74 77.50 -37.71
N ASP A 175 -13.43 78.63 -37.66
CA ASP A 175 -12.94 79.75 -36.83
C ASP A 175 -13.37 79.61 -35.35
N GLY A 176 -14.57 79.05 -35.12
CA GLY A 176 -15.04 78.64 -33.80
C GLY A 176 -14.38 77.34 -33.35
N GLU A 177 -14.22 76.37 -34.26
CA GLU A 177 -13.47 75.15 -34.00
C GLU A 177 -11.99 75.40 -33.89
N VAL A 178 -11.32 76.32 -34.58
CA VAL A 178 -9.87 76.57 -34.37
C VAL A 178 -9.62 77.19 -33.00
N THR A 179 -10.55 78.00 -32.46
CA THR A 179 -10.42 78.50 -31.09
C THR A 179 -10.76 77.43 -30.04
N LYS A 180 -11.79 76.61 -30.29
CA LYS A 180 -12.08 75.42 -29.45
C LYS A 180 -10.99 74.37 -29.52
N LEU A 181 -10.49 74.05 -30.70
CA LEU A 181 -9.39 73.15 -31.01
C LEU A 181 -8.10 73.73 -30.48
N ARG A 182 -7.82 75.05 -30.51
CA ARG A 182 -6.64 75.62 -29.84
C ARG A 182 -6.75 75.47 -28.33
N LYS A 183 -7.93 75.72 -27.75
CA LYS A 183 -8.16 75.53 -26.32
C LYS A 183 -8.13 74.05 -25.92
N GLU A 184 -8.67 73.17 -26.74
CA GLU A 184 -8.57 71.71 -26.61
C GLU A 184 -7.16 71.22 -26.93
N LEU A 185 -6.38 71.87 -27.80
CA LEU A 185 -4.97 71.54 -28.05
C LEU A 185 -4.13 71.97 -26.86
N GLU A 186 -4.46 73.08 -26.21
CA GLU A 186 -3.79 73.57 -25.00
C GLU A 186 -4.18 72.71 -23.79
N ASP A 187 -5.45 72.32 -23.65
CA ASP A 187 -5.93 71.37 -22.65
C ASP A 187 -5.41 69.95 -22.92
N LEU A 188 -5.33 69.51 -24.17
CA LEU A 188 -4.70 68.24 -24.58
C LEU A 188 -3.20 68.34 -24.41
N ARG A 189 -2.54 69.48 -24.62
CA ARG A 189 -1.11 69.66 -24.37
C ARG A 189 -0.84 69.70 -22.86
N ALA A 190 -1.72 70.26 -22.05
CA ALA A 190 -1.65 70.17 -20.59
C ALA A 190 -1.90 68.74 -20.10
N LYS A 191 -2.89 68.02 -20.65
CA LYS A 191 -3.17 66.60 -20.34
C LYS A 191 -2.18 65.61 -20.98
N SER A 192 -1.49 65.99 -22.05
CA SER A 192 -0.55 65.13 -22.78
C SER A 192 0.92 65.35 -22.47
N SER A 193 1.30 66.55 -21.99
CA SER A 193 2.73 66.90 -21.95
C SER A 193 3.51 66.33 -20.77
N VAL A 194 2.88 65.76 -19.73
CA VAL A 194 3.66 65.25 -18.59
C VAL A 194 3.25 63.86 -18.11
N GLU A 195 1.96 63.55 -17.93
CA GLU A 195 1.57 62.27 -17.30
C GLU A 195 1.30 61.13 -18.29
N THR A 196 0.73 61.43 -19.47
CA THR A 196 0.44 60.38 -20.47
C THR A 196 1.64 60.05 -21.36
N SER A 197 2.54 61.00 -21.62
CA SER A 197 3.79 60.75 -22.33
C SER A 197 4.76 59.91 -21.49
N ALA A 198 4.86 60.18 -20.18
CA ALA A 198 5.67 59.41 -19.24
C ALA A 198 5.13 57.99 -19.05
N SER A 199 3.83 57.82 -18.79
CA SER A 199 3.22 56.49 -18.65
C SER A 199 3.25 55.68 -19.96
N ARG A 200 3.08 56.34 -21.12
CA ARG A 200 3.26 55.69 -22.43
C ARG A 200 4.71 55.28 -22.68
N LEU A 201 5.69 56.10 -22.30
CA LEU A 201 7.11 55.73 -22.37
C LEU A 201 7.45 54.59 -21.42
N GLU A 202 6.87 54.55 -20.23
CA GLU A 202 7.04 53.45 -19.29
C GLU A 202 6.39 52.15 -19.81
N ALA A 203 5.20 52.24 -20.40
CA ALA A 203 4.54 51.12 -21.07
C ALA A 203 5.40 50.57 -22.22
N LEU A 204 5.95 51.45 -23.07
CA LEU A 204 6.85 51.06 -24.15
C LEU A 204 8.16 50.45 -23.64
N ARG A 205 8.70 50.90 -22.50
CA ARG A 205 9.86 50.27 -21.87
C ARG A 205 9.52 48.86 -21.37
N LYS A 206 8.38 48.68 -20.71
CA LYS A 206 7.91 47.37 -20.23
C LYS A 206 7.64 46.42 -21.41
N GLU A 207 7.04 46.92 -22.49
CA GLU A 207 6.81 46.15 -23.71
C GLU A 207 8.13 45.74 -24.38
N LYS A 208 9.09 46.66 -24.51
CA LYS A 208 10.43 46.35 -25.03
C LYS A 208 11.14 45.29 -24.19
N GLU A 209 11.05 45.40 -22.86
CA GLU A 209 11.63 44.41 -21.94
C GLU A 209 10.94 43.04 -22.06
N ALA A 210 9.61 43.01 -22.20
CA ALA A 210 8.86 41.78 -22.44
C ALA A 210 9.25 41.12 -23.76
N LEU A 211 9.40 41.88 -24.85
CA LEU A 211 9.86 41.37 -26.14
C LEU A 211 11.29 40.80 -26.06
N LEU A 212 12.19 41.44 -25.31
CA LEU A 212 13.53 40.92 -25.06
C LEU A 212 13.50 39.61 -24.26
N ARG A 213 12.63 39.48 -23.27
CA ARG A 213 12.45 38.22 -22.52
C ARG A 213 11.89 37.10 -23.41
N MET A 214 10.88 37.38 -24.25
CA MET A 214 10.36 36.39 -25.19
C MET A 214 11.43 35.93 -26.18
N ARG A 215 12.22 36.86 -26.73
CA ARG A 215 13.33 36.51 -27.63
C ARG A 215 14.37 35.60 -26.96
N ASN A 216 14.67 35.84 -25.68
CA ASN A 216 15.58 34.97 -24.93
C ASN A 216 14.96 33.59 -24.69
N GLN A 217 13.65 33.53 -24.39
CA GLN A 217 12.91 32.26 -24.25
C GLN A 217 12.88 31.46 -25.56
N GLU A 218 12.64 32.10 -26.71
CA GLU A 218 12.69 31.44 -28.02
C GLU A 218 14.09 30.83 -28.28
N GLY A 219 15.16 31.52 -27.88
CA GLY A 219 16.52 30.99 -27.96
C GLY A 219 16.78 29.79 -27.02
N GLU A 220 16.21 29.82 -25.82
CA GLU A 220 16.25 28.68 -24.89
C GLU A 220 15.44 27.48 -25.42
N GLU A 221 14.26 27.72 -25.99
CA GLU A 221 13.44 26.69 -26.62
C GLU A 221 14.18 26.05 -27.81
N GLU A 222 14.82 26.84 -28.67
CA GLU A 222 15.60 26.30 -29.79
C GLU A 222 16.81 25.48 -29.29
N ARG A 223 17.46 25.92 -28.20
CA ARG A 223 18.54 25.16 -27.56
C ARG A 223 18.04 23.83 -26.99
N LEU A 224 16.91 23.84 -26.29
CA LEU A 224 16.28 22.62 -25.75
C LEU A 224 15.83 21.67 -26.86
N LEU A 225 15.30 22.19 -27.98
CA LEU A 225 14.94 21.37 -29.13
C LEU A 225 16.17 20.70 -29.75
N LYS A 226 17.30 21.39 -29.83
CA LYS A 226 18.58 20.81 -30.28
C LYS A 226 19.07 19.73 -29.32
N GLU A 227 19.02 19.98 -28.01
CA GLU A 227 19.37 18.99 -26.98
C GLU A 227 18.46 17.74 -27.03
N ILE A 228 17.15 17.92 -27.20
CA ILE A 228 16.20 16.81 -27.37
C ILE A 228 16.53 16.01 -28.65
N ALA A 229 16.84 16.69 -29.75
CA ALA A 229 17.23 16.04 -30.99
C ALA A 229 18.54 15.24 -30.84
N GLU A 230 19.52 15.80 -30.13
CA GLU A 230 20.78 15.13 -29.80
C GLU A 230 20.56 13.91 -28.90
N LEU A 231 19.77 14.04 -27.83
CA LEU A 231 19.42 12.92 -26.95
C LEU A 231 18.67 11.80 -27.69
N ARG A 232 17.79 12.15 -28.62
CA ARG A 232 17.11 11.17 -29.49
C ARG A 232 18.09 10.48 -30.43
N SER A 233 18.98 11.24 -31.07
CA SER A 233 20.03 10.71 -31.92
C SER A 233 20.96 9.77 -31.14
N ARG A 234 21.36 10.16 -29.91
CA ARG A 234 22.20 9.35 -29.02
C ARG A 234 21.52 8.05 -28.58
N LYS A 235 20.19 8.07 -28.43
CA LYS A 235 19.37 6.89 -28.14
C LYS A 235 19.27 5.95 -29.35
N GLU A 236 19.36 6.46 -30.58
CA GLU A 236 19.34 5.67 -31.82
C GLU A 236 20.73 5.19 -32.25
N LEU A 237 21.80 5.96 -31.99
CA LEU A 237 23.18 5.65 -32.39
C LEU A 237 24.00 4.91 -31.34
N GLY A 238 23.57 4.86 -30.08
CA GLY A 238 24.15 3.92 -29.14
C GLY A 238 23.88 2.53 -29.69
N PRO A 239 24.91 1.73 -30.09
CA PRO A 239 24.68 0.36 -30.48
C PRO A 239 23.91 -0.25 -29.31
N VAL A 240 22.65 -0.63 -29.56
CA VAL A 240 21.90 -1.49 -28.66
C VAL A 240 22.74 -2.74 -28.67
N THR A 241 23.75 -2.79 -27.80
CA THR A 241 24.62 -3.93 -27.60
C THR A 241 23.64 -5.05 -27.38
N GLU A 242 23.52 -5.99 -28.32
CA GLU A 242 22.44 -6.98 -28.36
C GLU A 242 22.26 -7.66 -26.99
N GLY A 243 23.36 -7.75 -26.23
CA GLY A 243 23.39 -8.17 -24.82
C GLY A 243 22.44 -7.43 -23.86
N LYS A 244 22.22 -6.12 -24.00
CA LYS A 244 21.26 -5.37 -23.16
C LYS A 244 19.81 -5.75 -23.49
N GLN A 245 19.50 -5.96 -24.77
CA GLN A 245 18.16 -6.38 -25.18
C GLN A 245 17.90 -7.83 -24.76
N ASP A 246 18.90 -8.70 -24.87
CA ASP A 246 18.86 -10.07 -24.36
C ASP A 246 18.73 -10.10 -22.83
N GLU A 247 19.43 -9.22 -22.10
CA GLU A 247 19.31 -9.08 -20.66
C GLU A 247 17.91 -8.60 -20.24
N ILE A 248 17.35 -7.60 -20.94
CA ILE A 248 15.98 -7.15 -20.72
C ILE A 248 14.99 -8.29 -20.99
N MET A 249 15.14 -9.05 -22.08
CA MET A 249 14.29 -10.20 -22.37
C MET A 249 14.44 -11.31 -21.32
N ALA A 250 15.66 -11.55 -20.84
CA ALA A 250 15.93 -12.53 -19.78
C ALA A 250 15.27 -12.11 -18.46
N LEU A 251 15.38 -10.83 -18.08
CA LEU A 251 14.72 -10.27 -16.90
C LEU A 251 13.19 -10.33 -17.04
N GLN A 252 12.63 -9.97 -18.19
CA GLN A 252 11.19 -10.12 -18.46
C GLN A 252 10.73 -11.57 -18.32
N LEU A 253 11.52 -12.54 -18.79
CA LEU A 253 11.22 -13.96 -18.64
C LEU A 253 11.30 -14.40 -17.17
N GLN A 254 12.25 -13.88 -16.40
CA GLN A 254 12.33 -14.13 -14.95
C GLN A 254 11.13 -13.54 -14.21
N VAL A 255 10.73 -12.32 -14.51
CA VAL A 255 9.53 -11.67 -13.93
C VAL A 255 8.28 -12.51 -14.23
N LYS A 256 8.12 -13.01 -15.46
CA LYS A 256 7.02 -13.92 -15.83
C LYS A 256 7.06 -15.25 -15.07
N LYS A 257 8.24 -15.80 -14.81
CA LYS A 257 8.38 -17.02 -13.98
C LYS A 257 8.03 -16.74 -12.52
N LEU A 258 8.50 -15.63 -11.95
CA LEU A 258 8.20 -15.23 -10.58
C LEU A 258 6.70 -14.93 -10.39
N SER A 259 6.05 -14.31 -11.36
CA SER A 259 4.59 -14.11 -11.29
C SER A 259 3.83 -15.42 -11.31
N ALA A 260 4.23 -16.40 -12.13
CA ALA A 260 3.65 -17.75 -12.12
C ALA A 260 3.90 -18.49 -10.80
N PHE A 261 5.05 -18.32 -10.16
CA PHE A 261 5.28 -18.86 -8.82
C PHE A 261 4.40 -18.20 -7.76
N ARG A 262 4.20 -16.88 -7.85
CA ARG A 262 3.33 -16.13 -6.94
C ARG A 262 1.87 -16.61 -7.01
N THR A 263 1.34 -16.81 -8.22
CA THR A 263 -0.03 -17.32 -8.41
C THR A 263 -0.17 -18.77 -7.92
N ALA A 264 0.81 -19.63 -8.18
CA ALA A 264 0.82 -21.01 -7.66
C ALA A 264 0.88 -21.06 -6.13
N LEU A 265 1.67 -20.18 -5.51
CA LEU A 265 1.77 -20.06 -4.05
C LEU A 265 0.45 -19.55 -3.44
N GLU A 266 -0.20 -18.60 -4.08
CA GLU A 266 -1.51 -18.08 -3.67
C GLU A 266 -2.59 -19.17 -3.74
N GLN A 267 -2.63 -19.96 -4.82
CA GLN A 267 -3.53 -21.10 -4.96
C GLN A 267 -3.30 -22.15 -3.86
N LYS A 268 -2.04 -22.48 -3.56
CA LYS A 268 -1.71 -23.43 -2.48
C LYS A 268 -2.10 -22.90 -1.11
N ASN A 269 -2.00 -21.59 -0.88
CA ASN A 269 -2.43 -20.98 0.37
C ASN A 269 -3.96 -21.03 0.53
N ALA A 270 -4.71 -20.85 -0.56
CA ALA A 270 -6.16 -21.04 -0.57
C ALA A 270 -6.56 -22.49 -0.26
N GLU A 271 -5.85 -23.47 -0.85
CA GLU A 271 -6.05 -24.90 -0.57
C GLU A 271 -5.77 -25.24 0.90
N VAL A 272 -4.67 -24.74 1.48
CA VAL A 272 -4.38 -24.92 2.92
C VAL A 272 -5.47 -24.30 3.79
N SER A 273 -6.02 -23.15 3.41
CA SER A 273 -7.11 -22.50 4.14
C SER A 273 -8.39 -23.33 4.10
N ALA A 274 -8.72 -23.90 2.94
CA ALA A 274 -9.86 -24.82 2.79
C ALA A 274 -9.67 -26.13 3.59
N LEU A 275 -8.47 -26.71 3.56
CA LEU A 275 -8.16 -27.91 4.36
C LEU A 275 -8.23 -27.62 5.87
N LYS A 276 -7.86 -26.42 6.31
CA LYS A 276 -8.00 -26.01 7.72
C LYS A 276 -9.46 -25.94 8.15
N SER A 277 -10.34 -25.36 7.33
CA SER A 277 -11.76 -25.28 7.66
C SER A 277 -12.42 -26.67 7.64
N GLU A 278 -12.06 -27.53 6.69
CA GLU A 278 -12.53 -28.92 6.64
C GLU A 278 -12.04 -29.73 7.85
N ASN A 279 -10.77 -29.59 8.25
CA ASN A 279 -10.26 -30.24 9.47
C ASN A 279 -11.00 -29.76 10.72
N SER A 280 -11.31 -28.45 10.79
CA SER A 280 -12.12 -27.90 11.88
C SER A 280 -13.52 -28.51 11.89
N HIS A 281 -14.12 -28.70 10.72
CA HIS A 281 -15.43 -29.34 10.57
C HIS A 281 -15.40 -30.81 11.02
N LEU A 282 -14.44 -31.60 10.55
CA LEU A 282 -14.27 -33.01 10.95
C LEU A 282 -14.03 -33.16 12.45
N LYS A 283 -13.25 -32.27 13.07
CA LYS A 283 -13.07 -32.25 14.53
C LYS A 283 -14.39 -32.01 15.27
N LYS A 284 -15.26 -31.16 14.72
CA LYS A 284 -16.60 -30.92 15.26
C LYS A 284 -17.46 -32.18 15.15
N GLU A 285 -17.58 -32.76 13.96
CA GLU A 285 -18.34 -34.00 13.73
C GLU A 285 -17.85 -35.16 14.62
N PHE A 286 -16.54 -35.31 14.78
CA PHE A 286 -15.98 -36.33 15.67
C PHE A 286 -16.32 -36.08 17.14
N SER A 287 -16.35 -34.81 17.57
CA SER A 287 -16.75 -34.45 18.93
C SER A 287 -18.23 -34.77 19.15
N ASP A 288 -19.09 -34.42 18.20
CA ASP A 288 -20.53 -34.68 18.23
C ASP A 288 -20.81 -36.20 18.27
N LEU A 289 -20.10 -36.99 17.44
CA LEU A 289 -20.21 -38.45 17.43
C LEU A 289 -19.76 -39.07 18.77
N ARG A 290 -18.72 -38.51 19.38
CA ARG A 290 -18.25 -38.94 20.70
C ARG A 290 -19.29 -38.66 21.78
N GLU A 291 -19.97 -37.52 21.71
CA GLU A 291 -21.08 -37.16 22.61
C GLU A 291 -22.27 -38.12 22.44
N ASP A 292 -22.66 -38.41 21.19
CA ASP A 292 -23.71 -39.39 20.87
C ASP A 292 -23.37 -40.79 21.42
N PHE A 293 -22.11 -41.22 21.29
CA PHE A 293 -21.64 -42.48 21.86
C PHE A 293 -21.77 -42.50 23.39
N ILE A 294 -21.42 -41.41 24.08
CA ILE A 294 -21.57 -41.28 25.53
C ILE A 294 -23.04 -41.30 25.93
N LEU A 295 -23.93 -40.64 25.17
CA LEU A 295 -25.38 -40.64 25.40
C LEU A 295 -25.97 -42.05 25.21
N LEU A 296 -25.58 -42.77 24.16
CA LEU A 296 -26.01 -44.15 23.91
C LEU A 296 -25.52 -45.11 25.00
N ARG A 297 -24.27 -44.95 25.44
CA ARG A 297 -23.70 -45.73 26.54
C ARG A 297 -24.44 -45.48 27.85
N SER A 298 -24.86 -44.24 28.11
CA SER A 298 -25.60 -43.88 29.33
C SER A 298 -27.04 -44.39 29.33
N LYS A 299 -27.67 -44.55 28.14
CA LYS A 299 -29.01 -45.14 27.99
C LYS A 299 -29.02 -46.66 28.15
N ARG A 300 -27.92 -47.36 27.85
CA ARG A 300 -27.75 -48.77 28.21
C ARG A 300 -27.29 -48.81 29.67
N SER A 301 -28.23 -48.81 30.60
CA SER A 301 -27.90 -49.04 32.02
C SER A 301 -27.06 -50.31 32.12
N ALA A 302 -25.86 -50.18 32.67
CA ALA A 302 -24.88 -51.25 32.82
C ALA A 302 -25.32 -52.37 33.79
N GLY A 303 -26.60 -52.43 34.15
CA GLY A 303 -27.19 -53.38 35.10
C GLY A 303 -27.93 -54.57 34.47
N ALA A 304 -27.94 -54.73 33.14
CA ALA A 304 -28.67 -55.82 32.48
C ALA A 304 -27.84 -56.64 31.47
N VAL A 305 -26.52 -56.49 31.43
CA VAL A 305 -25.64 -57.17 30.44
C VAL A 305 -24.48 -57.92 31.12
N THR A 306 -24.63 -58.32 32.39
CA THR A 306 -23.65 -59.17 33.09
C THR A 306 -24.25 -60.44 33.68
N GLU A 307 -25.55 -60.71 33.50
CA GLU A 307 -26.20 -61.92 34.05
C GLU A 307 -26.94 -62.78 33.03
N SER A 308 -26.98 -62.40 31.75
CA SER A 308 -27.22 -63.36 30.68
C SER A 308 -25.87 -63.86 30.20
N SER A 309 -25.54 -65.07 30.64
CA SER A 309 -24.45 -65.91 30.14
C SER A 309 -24.24 -65.75 28.63
N PRO A 310 -23.01 -65.91 28.12
CA PRO A 310 -22.81 -66.04 26.68
C PRO A 310 -23.79 -67.09 26.17
N PRO A 311 -24.61 -66.81 25.14
CA PRO A 311 -25.51 -67.80 24.60
C PRO A 311 -24.67 -69.03 24.26
N GLU A 312 -25.01 -70.11 24.98
CA GLU A 312 -24.47 -71.44 24.88
C GLU A 312 -24.22 -71.75 23.40
N GLU A 313 -22.98 -72.17 23.09
CA GLU A 313 -22.57 -72.56 21.74
C GLU A 313 -23.70 -73.38 21.11
N PRO A 314 -24.32 -72.93 20.00
CA PRO A 314 -25.35 -73.71 19.35
C PRO A 314 -24.70 -75.05 19.04
N ALA A 315 -25.21 -76.09 19.70
CA ALA A 315 -24.75 -77.45 19.56
C ALA A 315 -24.53 -77.72 18.08
N LYS A 316 -23.41 -78.40 17.77
CA LYS A 316 -23.00 -78.93 16.46
C LYS A 316 -24.16 -79.65 15.75
N GLY A 317 -25.15 -78.90 15.30
CA GLY A 317 -26.22 -79.30 14.43
C GLY A 317 -25.68 -79.07 13.05
N LYS A 318 -25.38 -80.17 12.37
CA LYS A 318 -25.10 -80.21 10.94
C LYS A 318 -25.89 -79.09 10.25
N PRO A 319 -25.23 -78.07 9.66
CA PRO A 319 -25.94 -77.18 8.77
C PRO A 319 -26.44 -78.09 7.65
N ARG A 320 -27.74 -78.40 7.71
CA ARG A 320 -28.47 -78.85 6.55
C ARG A 320 -28.30 -77.69 5.59
N ALA A 321 -27.46 -77.90 4.59
CA ALA A 321 -27.44 -77.09 3.40
C ALA A 321 -28.86 -77.11 2.87
N GLU A 322 -29.66 -76.12 3.26
CA GLU A 322 -30.79 -75.72 2.45
C GLU A 322 -30.16 -75.12 1.21
N SER A 323 -29.91 -76.01 0.27
CA SER A 323 -29.74 -75.81 -1.16
C SER A 323 -31.01 -75.15 -1.73
N SER A 324 -31.35 -73.97 -1.21
CA SER A 324 -32.19 -72.97 -1.86
C SER A 324 -31.27 -71.84 -2.33
N THR A 325 -30.23 -72.24 -3.07
CA THR A 325 -29.39 -71.39 -3.92
C THR A 325 -30.21 -70.90 -5.11
N MET A 326 -31.29 -70.17 -4.85
CA MET A 326 -31.98 -69.35 -5.83
C MET A 326 -32.78 -68.28 -5.11
N ALA A 327 -32.13 -67.55 -4.20
CA ALA A 327 -32.57 -66.19 -3.90
C ALA A 327 -32.46 -65.43 -5.23
N MET A 328 -33.56 -65.41 -5.97
CA MET A 328 -33.68 -64.68 -7.23
C MET A 328 -33.34 -63.23 -6.90
N TYR A 329 -32.23 -62.73 -7.45
CA TYR A 329 -31.88 -61.32 -7.38
C TYR A 329 -33.12 -60.51 -7.74
N THR A 330 -33.60 -59.68 -6.81
CA THR A 330 -34.70 -58.79 -7.13
C THR A 330 -34.20 -57.81 -8.19
N PRO A 331 -35.07 -57.29 -9.08
CA PRO A 331 -34.66 -56.28 -10.07
C PRO A 331 -33.91 -55.10 -9.43
N LYS A 332 -34.27 -54.76 -8.19
CA LYS A 332 -33.58 -53.74 -7.40
C LYS A 332 -32.15 -54.14 -7.01
N ASP A 333 -31.93 -55.39 -6.61
CA ASP A 333 -30.59 -55.90 -6.30
C ASP A 333 -29.68 -55.87 -7.55
N MET A 334 -30.24 -56.12 -8.74
CA MET A 334 -29.48 -56.02 -9.99
C MET A 334 -29.13 -54.57 -10.35
N GLU A 335 -30.02 -53.62 -10.09
CA GLU A 335 -29.75 -52.18 -10.26
C GLU A 335 -28.69 -51.69 -9.27
N ASP A 336 -28.79 -52.09 -8.00
CA ASP A 336 -27.82 -51.74 -6.97
C ASP A 336 -26.44 -52.35 -7.27
N LEU A 337 -26.39 -53.60 -7.75
CA LEU A 337 -25.14 -54.25 -8.19
C LEU A 337 -24.53 -53.53 -9.41
N TRP A 338 -25.35 -53.12 -10.37
CA TRP A 338 -24.89 -52.40 -11.56
C TRP A 338 -24.39 -50.99 -11.22
N LYS A 339 -25.05 -50.31 -10.29
CA LYS A 339 -24.60 -49.02 -9.76
C LYS A 339 -23.28 -49.17 -9.02
N ALA A 340 -23.16 -50.15 -8.12
CA ALA A 340 -21.92 -50.43 -7.42
C ALA A 340 -20.77 -50.77 -8.38
N TYR A 341 -21.05 -51.51 -9.46
CA TYR A 341 -20.08 -51.80 -10.51
C TYR A 341 -19.60 -50.52 -11.23
N LYS A 342 -20.52 -49.60 -11.57
CA LYS A 342 -20.16 -48.31 -12.18
C LYS A 342 -19.34 -47.42 -11.24
N ASP A 343 -19.74 -47.35 -9.98
CA ASP A 343 -19.03 -46.56 -8.98
C ASP A 343 -17.61 -47.12 -8.75
N ALA A 344 -17.48 -48.45 -8.71
CA ALA A 344 -16.19 -49.13 -8.64
C ALA A 344 -15.31 -48.87 -9.88
N LEU A 345 -15.92 -48.82 -11.07
CA LEU A 345 -15.22 -48.52 -12.32
C LEU A 345 -14.71 -47.07 -12.35
N ALA A 346 -15.55 -46.10 -11.92
CA ALA A 346 -15.15 -44.71 -11.78
C ALA A 346 -14.04 -44.52 -10.73
N GLY A 347 -14.15 -45.19 -9.58
CA GLY A 347 -13.11 -45.18 -8.55
C GLY A 347 -11.77 -45.73 -9.05
N LYS A 348 -11.79 -46.80 -9.86
CA LYS A 348 -10.60 -47.35 -10.49
C LYS A 348 -9.95 -46.36 -11.46
N GLU A 349 -10.73 -45.66 -12.29
CA GLU A 349 -10.21 -44.66 -13.23
C GLU A 349 -9.53 -43.47 -12.52
N ILE A 350 -10.12 -43.00 -11.42
CA ILE A 350 -9.54 -41.93 -10.60
C ILE A 350 -8.22 -42.39 -9.97
N ALA A 351 -8.18 -43.57 -9.36
CA ALA A 351 -6.97 -44.12 -8.76
C ALA A 351 -5.82 -44.30 -9.78
N VAL A 352 -6.13 -44.71 -11.01
CA VAL A 352 -5.13 -44.83 -12.09
C VAL A 352 -4.57 -43.45 -12.48
N LYS A 353 -5.43 -42.44 -12.65
CA LYS A 353 -4.98 -41.06 -12.97
C LYS A 353 -4.11 -40.48 -11.86
N GLU A 354 -4.46 -40.70 -10.59
CA GLU A 354 -3.64 -40.25 -9.45
C GLU A 354 -2.27 -40.93 -9.41
N ALA A 355 -2.23 -42.24 -9.68
CA ALA A 355 -0.98 -42.98 -9.77
C ALA A 355 -0.07 -42.46 -10.90
N GLU A 356 -0.65 -42.12 -12.06
CA GLU A 356 0.08 -41.51 -13.18
C GLU A 356 0.64 -40.13 -12.84
N MET A 357 -0.15 -39.25 -12.22
CA MET A 357 0.33 -37.94 -11.77
C MET A 357 1.46 -38.05 -10.73
N CYS A 358 1.39 -39.03 -9.82
CA CYS A 358 2.47 -39.32 -8.88
C CYS A 358 3.74 -39.80 -9.60
N LYS A 359 3.60 -40.72 -10.57
CA LYS A 359 4.73 -41.20 -11.38
C LYS A 359 5.38 -40.06 -12.16
N GLU A 360 4.60 -39.16 -12.75
CA GLU A 360 5.11 -37.98 -13.45
C GLU A 360 5.84 -37.02 -12.51
N ARG A 361 5.29 -36.76 -11.32
CA ARG A 361 5.94 -35.93 -10.29
C ARG A 361 7.30 -36.50 -9.88
N MET A 362 7.37 -37.82 -9.67
CA MET A 362 8.63 -38.50 -9.38
C MET A 362 9.63 -38.44 -10.54
N ALA A 363 9.17 -38.61 -11.79
CA ALA A 363 10.00 -38.48 -12.97
C ALA A 363 10.59 -37.05 -13.11
N ARG A 364 9.79 -36.02 -12.87
CA ARG A 364 10.24 -34.61 -12.88
C ARG A 364 11.27 -34.32 -11.78
N MET A 365 11.06 -34.83 -10.57
CA MET A 365 12.02 -34.67 -9.46
C MET A 365 13.33 -35.45 -9.74
N GLY A 366 13.24 -36.66 -10.29
CA GLY A 366 14.39 -37.47 -10.68
C GLY A 366 15.24 -36.80 -11.76
N ALA A 367 14.62 -36.25 -12.80
CA ALA A 367 15.32 -35.54 -13.87
C ALA A 367 16.01 -34.24 -13.40
N SER A 368 15.43 -33.56 -12.41
CA SER A 368 15.98 -32.32 -11.84
C SER A 368 17.23 -32.59 -11.00
N ARG A 369 17.30 -33.75 -10.32
CA ARG A 369 18.45 -34.14 -9.48
C ARG A 369 19.69 -34.49 -10.30
N ILE A 370 19.52 -35.02 -11.53
CA ILE A 370 20.63 -35.43 -12.39
C ILE A 370 21.35 -34.23 -13.04
N ARG A 371 20.65 -33.11 -13.29
CA ARG A 371 21.26 -31.91 -13.93
C ARG A 371 22.12 -31.05 -13.00
N LEU A 372 21.93 -31.12 -11.68
CA LEU A 372 22.75 -30.38 -10.71
C LEU A 372 24.05 -31.10 -10.33
N SER A 373 24.14 -32.41 -10.60
CA SER A 373 25.30 -33.23 -10.23
C SER A 373 26.44 -33.25 -11.26
N SER A 374 26.22 -32.82 -12.51
CA SER A 374 27.21 -33.01 -13.59
C SER A 374 28.13 -31.81 -13.86
N ARG A 375 28.01 -30.69 -13.13
CA ARG A 375 28.81 -29.47 -13.38
C ARG A 375 29.92 -29.16 -12.38
N ARG A 376 30.24 -30.04 -11.43
CA ARG A 376 31.41 -29.86 -10.55
C ARG A 376 32.22 -31.15 -10.38
N ALA A 377 32.87 -31.58 -11.45
CA ALA A 377 33.94 -32.57 -11.38
C ALA A 377 35.03 -32.27 -12.42
N SER A 378 35.57 -31.06 -12.36
CA SER A 378 36.93 -30.82 -12.85
C SER A 378 37.57 -29.88 -11.84
N VAL A 379 38.84 -30.15 -11.52
CA VAL A 379 39.74 -29.39 -10.63
C VAL A 379 39.99 -30.03 -9.25
N ARG A 380 41.21 -30.59 -9.18
CA ARG A 380 42.10 -30.86 -8.02
C ARG A 380 41.89 -32.16 -7.25
N LYS A 381 42.65 -33.17 -7.73
CA LYS A 381 43.22 -34.27 -6.95
C LYS A 381 43.84 -33.72 -5.66
N THR A 382 43.18 -33.90 -4.53
CA THR A 382 43.83 -33.89 -3.22
C THR A 382 43.52 -35.19 -2.52
N THR A 383 44.57 -35.80 -2.00
CA THR A 383 44.62 -37.14 -1.43
C THR A 383 43.75 -37.21 -0.17
N PRO A 384 42.76 -38.12 -0.06
CA PRO A 384 41.96 -38.23 1.16
C PRO A 384 42.77 -38.98 2.21
N ARG A 385 43.28 -38.25 3.22
CA ARG A 385 43.90 -38.85 4.40
C ARG A 385 42.87 -38.87 5.54
N ASN A 386 42.30 -40.04 5.76
CA ASN A 386 41.81 -40.58 7.04
C ASN A 386 41.08 -39.61 7.99
N LEU A 387 39.80 -39.32 7.71
CA LEU A 387 38.89 -38.81 8.74
C LEU A 387 38.29 -39.99 9.51
N ARG A 388 38.87 -40.26 10.67
CA ARG A 388 38.32 -41.15 11.72
C ARG A 388 36.91 -40.69 12.07
N THR A 389 35.98 -41.62 12.01
CA THR A 389 34.62 -41.50 12.53
C THR A 389 34.65 -41.54 14.06
N SER A 390 34.65 -40.38 14.71
CA SER A 390 34.20 -40.27 16.10
C SER A 390 32.79 -39.70 16.10
N PHE A 391 31.82 -40.60 16.22
CA PHE A 391 30.45 -40.27 16.59
C PHE A 391 30.47 -39.67 18.00
N GLN A 392 30.28 -38.35 18.09
CA GLN A 392 29.96 -37.68 19.35
C GLN A 392 28.50 -37.25 19.22
N GLY A 393 27.66 -37.82 20.08
CA GLY A 393 26.20 -37.64 20.06
C GLY A 393 25.83 -36.17 20.10
N VAL A 394 25.20 -35.70 19.03
CA VAL A 394 24.53 -34.41 18.99
C VAL A 394 23.21 -34.60 19.72
N GLU A 395 23.18 -34.11 20.95
CA GLU A 395 21.98 -33.85 21.73
C GLU A 395 21.13 -32.85 20.93
N VAL A 396 20.02 -33.34 20.37
CA VAL A 396 19.04 -32.53 19.68
C VAL A 396 18.27 -31.75 20.73
N MET A 397 18.78 -30.57 21.07
CA MET A 397 18.02 -29.54 21.77
C MET A 397 16.90 -29.08 20.83
N SER A 398 15.68 -29.35 21.26
CA SER A 398 14.41 -28.91 20.69
C SER A 398 14.39 -27.40 20.51
N ASP A 399 14.22 -26.98 19.25
CA ASP A 399 14.06 -25.59 18.82
C ASP A 399 12.72 -25.05 19.37
N ASP A 400 12.88 -24.20 20.38
CA ASP A 400 11.86 -23.53 21.18
C ASP A 400 11.14 -22.44 20.37
N GLU A 401 9.94 -22.10 20.82
CA GLU A 401 8.83 -21.58 20.04
C GLU A 401 9.10 -20.29 19.22
N GLY A 402 8.72 -20.38 17.93
CA GLY A 402 8.59 -19.26 17.02
C GLY A 402 7.47 -18.33 17.46
N LYS A 403 7.87 -17.19 18.02
CA LYS A 403 7.03 -16.02 18.27
C LYS A 403 6.33 -15.56 16.99
N ASP A 404 5.03 -15.35 17.13
CA ASP A 404 4.11 -14.75 16.17
C ASP A 404 4.70 -13.55 15.43
N SER A 405 4.76 -13.67 14.10
CA SER A 405 4.69 -12.51 13.23
C SER A 405 3.43 -12.65 12.38
N ASP A 406 2.32 -12.22 12.95
CA ASP A 406 1.13 -11.82 12.21
C ASP A 406 1.56 -10.77 11.18
N LYS A 407 1.69 -11.20 9.93
CA LYS A 407 1.78 -10.30 8.78
C LYS A 407 0.42 -10.26 8.14
N ASP A 408 -0.34 -9.27 8.60
CA ASP A 408 -1.54 -8.76 7.93
C ASP A 408 -1.29 -8.60 6.44
N LYS A 409 -2.06 -9.35 5.66
CA LYS A 409 -2.14 -9.21 4.21
C LYS A 409 -3.05 -8.02 3.91
N GLU A 410 -2.50 -6.82 3.99
CA GLU A 410 -3.16 -5.62 3.49
C GLU A 410 -3.28 -5.70 1.95
N LYS A 411 -4.53 -5.75 1.47
CA LYS A 411 -4.87 -5.74 0.06
C LYS A 411 -4.60 -4.34 -0.53
N GLY A 412 -3.60 -4.27 -1.40
CA GLY A 412 -3.62 -3.48 -2.65
C GLY A 412 -4.20 -2.07 -2.60
N LYS A 413 -3.70 -1.21 -1.72
CA LYS A 413 -3.83 0.24 -1.84
C LYS A 413 -2.67 0.71 -2.74
N THR A 414 -2.95 1.40 -3.84
CA THR A 414 -1.92 2.08 -4.63
C THR A 414 -1.29 3.13 -3.73
N ARG A 415 -0.13 2.78 -3.14
CA ARG A 415 0.62 3.65 -2.24
C ARG A 415 1.06 4.90 -3.00
N ASP A 416 0.91 6.04 -2.35
CA ASP A 416 1.35 7.32 -2.87
C ASP A 416 2.88 7.28 -3.05
N ILE A 417 3.42 7.98 -4.05
CA ILE A 417 4.86 7.87 -4.39
C ILE A 417 5.75 8.29 -3.20
N VAL A 418 5.24 9.20 -2.36
CA VAL A 418 5.90 9.67 -1.13
C VAL A 418 5.96 8.57 -0.07
N ASP A 419 4.94 7.70 0.02
CA ASP A 419 4.95 6.57 0.96
C ASP A 419 5.98 5.51 0.53
N VAL A 420 6.18 5.32 -0.77
CA VAL A 420 7.16 4.34 -1.29
C VAL A 420 8.59 4.73 -0.93
N THR A 421 8.91 6.03 -0.95
CA THR A 421 10.25 6.50 -0.57
C THR A 421 10.52 6.33 0.92
N HIS A 422 9.53 6.63 1.77
CA HIS A 422 9.67 6.46 3.21
C HIS A 422 9.73 4.98 3.62
N ASP A 423 8.90 4.13 3.00
CA ASP A 423 8.92 2.68 3.20
C ASP A 423 10.29 2.08 2.86
N LEU A 424 10.93 2.56 1.79
CA LEU A 424 12.24 2.09 1.36
C LEU A 424 13.33 2.52 2.35
N GLU A 425 13.26 3.74 2.87
CA GLU A 425 14.13 4.23 3.93
C GLU A 425 14.00 3.40 5.20
N VAL A 426 12.77 3.18 5.68
CA VAL A 426 12.48 2.36 6.87
C VAL A 426 12.98 0.92 6.68
N ALA A 427 12.76 0.33 5.50
CA ALA A 427 13.24 -1.02 5.18
C ALA A 427 14.77 -1.11 5.15
N LYS A 428 15.45 -0.09 4.61
CA LYS A 428 16.92 -0.03 4.58
C LYS A 428 17.50 0.14 5.97
N MET A 429 16.95 1.04 6.77
CA MET A 429 17.31 1.24 8.17
C MET A 429 17.16 -0.04 9.00
N ALA A 430 16.04 -0.76 8.83
CA ALA A 430 15.81 -2.04 9.49
C ALA A 430 16.86 -3.09 9.09
N GLY A 431 17.29 -3.11 7.82
CA GLY A 431 18.35 -4.01 7.34
C GLY A 431 19.69 -3.74 8.01
N PHE A 432 20.12 -2.48 8.10
CA PHE A 432 21.35 -2.11 8.81
C PHE A 432 21.29 -2.47 10.30
N ARG A 433 20.15 -2.21 10.95
CA ARG A 433 19.93 -2.59 12.35
C ARG A 433 20.06 -4.09 12.55
N GLU A 434 19.46 -4.92 11.69
CA GLU A 434 19.53 -6.37 11.80
C GLU A 434 20.97 -6.89 11.63
N ILE A 435 21.74 -6.33 10.70
CA ILE A 435 23.15 -6.67 10.48
C ILE A 435 23.97 -6.36 11.74
N ARG A 436 23.84 -5.15 12.31
CA ARG A 436 24.54 -4.75 13.53
C ARG A 436 24.12 -5.56 14.74
N LEU A 437 22.84 -5.88 14.86
CA LEU A 437 22.35 -6.73 15.94
C LEU A 437 22.94 -8.14 15.86
N LYS A 438 23.10 -8.70 14.65
CA LYS A 438 23.76 -10.01 14.45
C LYS A 438 25.23 -9.98 14.86
N GLU A 439 25.96 -8.90 14.58
CA GLU A 439 27.34 -8.70 15.02
C GLU A 439 27.43 -8.63 16.56
N LEU A 440 26.53 -7.85 17.19
CA LEU A 440 26.55 -7.61 18.64
C LEU A 440 26.00 -8.78 19.46
N ARG A 441 25.25 -9.73 18.87
CA ARG A 441 24.80 -10.95 19.57
C ARG A 441 25.97 -11.79 20.11
N GLN A 442 27.11 -11.75 19.43
CA GLN A 442 28.31 -12.50 19.83
C GLN A 442 29.20 -11.73 20.81
N ALA A 443 28.97 -10.41 20.97
CA ALA A 443 29.76 -9.56 21.85
C ALA A 443 29.54 -9.93 23.32
N LYS A 444 30.64 -10.03 24.08
CA LYS A 444 30.59 -10.26 25.53
C LYS A 444 30.29 -8.94 26.23
N LYS A 445 29.94 -9.02 27.53
CA LYS A 445 29.64 -7.83 28.35
C LYS A 445 30.73 -6.76 28.28
N VAL A 446 32.00 -7.16 28.39
CA VAL A 446 33.14 -6.22 28.34
C VAL A 446 33.21 -5.49 26.99
N ASP A 447 33.02 -6.22 25.89
CA ASP A 447 33.01 -5.62 24.55
C ASP A 447 31.80 -4.69 24.34
N MET A 448 30.66 -5.02 24.96
CA MET A 448 29.47 -4.17 24.93
C MET A 448 29.60 -2.90 25.76
N GLU A 449 30.27 -2.95 26.93
CA GLU A 449 30.58 -1.76 27.72
C GLU A 449 31.50 -0.80 26.95
N ALA A 450 32.53 -1.34 26.29
CA ALA A 450 33.40 -0.55 25.41
C ALA A 450 32.64 0.04 24.21
N ALA A 451 31.78 -0.75 23.56
CA ALA A 451 30.94 -0.26 22.47
C ALA A 451 29.96 0.83 22.94
N CYS A 452 29.38 0.72 24.14
CA CYS A 452 28.55 1.78 24.71
C CYS A 452 29.34 3.07 24.95
N GLU A 453 30.58 2.96 25.46
CA GLU A 453 31.47 4.10 25.65
C GLU A 453 31.83 4.78 24.33
N ASP A 454 32.17 4.00 23.29
CA ASP A 454 32.45 4.51 21.93
C ASP A 454 31.26 5.25 21.33
N GLU A 455 30.03 4.80 21.60
CA GLU A 455 28.81 5.45 21.13
C GLU A 455 28.30 6.57 22.06
N GLY A 456 28.94 6.79 23.20
CA GLY A 456 28.53 7.82 24.16
C GLY A 456 27.23 7.51 24.90
N ILE A 457 26.86 6.23 25.03
CA ILE A 457 25.67 5.79 25.77
C ILE A 457 26.06 5.06 27.07
N THR A 458 25.23 5.21 28.10
CA THR A 458 25.43 4.52 29.38
C THR A 458 25.00 3.07 29.28
N TYR A 459 25.83 2.13 29.74
CA TYR A 459 25.47 0.72 29.82
C TYR A 459 24.39 0.48 30.89
N ILE A 460 23.23 -0.06 30.50
CA ILE A 460 22.11 -0.37 31.42
C ILE A 460 21.93 -1.89 31.57
N LYS A 461 21.59 -2.57 30.48
CA LYS A 461 21.41 -4.03 30.38
C LYS A 461 22.03 -4.50 29.08
N LEU A 462 22.55 -5.73 29.05
CA LEU A 462 23.25 -6.26 27.87
C LEU A 462 22.38 -6.22 26.61
N ASP A 463 21.14 -6.68 26.66
CA ASP A 463 20.28 -6.73 25.48
C ASP A 463 19.81 -5.34 25.03
N GLN A 464 19.47 -4.46 25.99
CA GLN A 464 19.13 -3.07 25.68
C GLN A 464 20.32 -2.34 25.05
N ALA A 465 21.52 -2.49 25.63
CA ALA A 465 22.75 -1.93 25.10
C ALA A 465 23.05 -2.44 23.68
N ARG A 466 22.77 -3.72 23.38
CA ARG A 466 22.92 -4.27 22.03
C ARG A 466 21.96 -3.62 21.04
N ASP A 467 20.71 -3.43 21.42
CA ASP A 467 19.71 -2.77 20.58
C ASP A 467 20.07 -1.29 20.34
N ASP A 468 20.42 -0.55 21.39
CA ASP A 468 20.76 0.88 21.30
C ASP A 468 22.02 1.10 20.46
N VAL A 469 23.09 0.32 20.69
CA VAL A 469 24.32 0.37 19.86
C VAL A 469 24.02 -0.04 18.42
N ALA A 470 23.18 -1.06 18.19
CA ALA A 470 22.80 -1.47 16.83
C ALA A 470 22.05 -0.37 16.09
N GLU A 471 21.15 0.34 16.76
CA GLU A 471 20.36 1.44 16.18
C GLU A 471 21.23 2.66 15.84
N ILE A 472 22.15 3.05 16.74
CA ILE A 472 23.08 4.16 16.49
C ILE A 472 24.00 3.84 15.31
N ARG A 473 24.61 2.64 15.30
CA ARG A 473 25.50 2.22 14.21
C ARG A 473 24.74 2.09 12.89
N ALA A 474 23.53 1.53 12.91
CA ALA A 474 22.68 1.45 11.72
C ALA A 474 22.34 2.83 11.14
N SER A 475 22.07 3.81 12.00
CA SER A 475 21.81 5.19 11.57
C SER A 475 23.04 5.83 10.91
N ARG A 476 24.25 5.57 11.42
CA ARG A 476 25.49 6.03 10.80
C ARG A 476 25.77 5.34 9.46
N ASP A 477 25.59 4.03 9.39
CA ASP A 477 25.77 3.26 8.16
C ASP A 477 24.79 3.73 7.07
N TYR A 478 23.54 4.01 7.44
CA TYR A 478 22.54 4.55 6.52
C TYR A 478 22.90 5.96 6.04
N ALA A 479 23.35 6.84 6.93
CA ALA A 479 23.81 8.18 6.54
C ALA A 479 25.05 8.13 5.62
N ALA A 480 25.97 7.19 5.85
CA ALA A 480 27.10 6.95 4.96
C ALA A 480 26.66 6.42 3.59
N TRP A 481 25.70 5.49 3.58
CA TRP A 481 25.10 4.97 2.35
C TRP A 481 24.38 6.05 1.55
N LEU A 482 23.69 6.99 2.21
CA LEU A 482 23.07 8.14 1.54
C LEU A 482 24.12 9.04 0.86
N LYS A 483 25.24 9.31 1.55
CA LYS A 483 26.34 10.08 0.96
C LYS A 483 26.97 9.37 -0.24
N GLU A 484 27.23 8.07 -0.13
CA GLU A 484 27.76 7.27 -1.25
C GLU A 484 26.80 7.27 -2.45
N LYS A 485 25.49 7.19 -2.18
CA LYS A 485 24.47 7.26 -3.22
C LYS A 485 24.44 8.63 -3.90
N GLU A 486 24.52 9.72 -3.14
CA GLU A 486 24.58 11.09 -3.67
C GLU A 486 25.84 11.31 -4.52
N SER A 487 27.01 10.87 -4.04
CA SER A 487 28.26 10.96 -4.81
C SER A 487 28.19 10.17 -6.12
N ARG A 488 27.56 9.00 -6.12
CA ARG A 488 27.37 8.20 -7.34
C ARG A 488 26.43 8.89 -8.33
N ASP A 489 25.36 9.50 -7.85
CA ASP A 489 24.41 10.25 -8.68
C ASP A 489 25.08 11.53 -9.27
N GLU A 490 26.07 12.11 -8.59
CA GLU A 490 26.90 13.22 -9.09
C GLU A 490 27.92 12.75 -10.15
N GLU A 491 28.65 11.67 -9.91
CA GLU A 491 29.59 11.10 -10.89
C GLU A 491 28.89 10.69 -12.19
N ASP A 492 27.68 10.13 -12.09
CA ASP A 492 26.86 9.77 -13.25
C ASP A 492 26.37 11.02 -14.03
N ARG A 493 26.26 12.18 -13.38
CA ARG A 493 25.97 13.47 -14.06
C ARG A 493 27.22 14.04 -14.73
N ASP A 494 28.37 14.00 -14.06
CA ASP A 494 29.62 14.58 -14.57
C ASP A 494 30.19 13.79 -15.76
N GLN A 495 30.06 12.46 -15.76
CA GLN A 495 30.46 11.62 -16.89
C GLN A 495 29.63 11.89 -18.16
N GLN A 496 28.42 12.45 -18.03
CA GLN A 496 27.61 12.85 -19.17
C GLN A 496 28.08 14.18 -19.78
N TYR A 497 28.75 15.04 -19.02
CA TYR A 497 29.24 16.33 -19.51
C TYR A 497 30.60 16.24 -20.24
N THR A 498 31.46 15.28 -19.91
CA THR A 498 32.84 15.23 -20.47
C THR A 498 32.98 14.61 -21.86
N THR A 499 31.91 14.03 -22.44
CA THR A 499 32.00 13.39 -23.77
C THR A 499 31.54 14.25 -24.95
N SER A 500 31.22 15.54 -24.75
CA SER A 500 30.66 16.41 -25.80
C SER A 500 31.59 17.56 -26.24
N ASN A 501 32.90 17.46 -26.01
CA ASN A 501 33.85 18.39 -26.62
C ASN A 501 34.77 17.67 -27.62
N GLU A 502 34.66 18.15 -28.85
CA GLU A 502 35.69 18.19 -29.89
C GLU A 502 35.90 16.93 -30.75
N ASP A 503 35.15 16.88 -31.84
CA ASP A 503 35.75 16.55 -33.14
C ASP A 503 35.16 17.50 -34.21
N VAL A 504 35.54 18.77 -34.12
CA VAL A 504 35.38 19.72 -35.25
C VAL A 504 36.69 19.64 -36.02
N GLY A 505 36.76 18.69 -36.94
CA GLY A 505 37.81 18.63 -37.94
C GLY A 505 37.66 19.81 -38.90
N ASP A 506 38.68 20.68 -38.90
CA ASP A 506 38.94 21.63 -39.97
C ASP A 506 39.31 20.88 -41.26
N GLU A 507 38.44 20.91 -42.28
CA GLU A 507 38.78 20.76 -43.71
C GLU A 507 38.01 21.75 -44.57
#